data_AF-A0AAU0PT79-F1
#
_entry.id   AF-A0AAU0PT79-F1
#
_cell.length_a   1.000
_cell.length_b   1.000
_cell.length_c   1.000
_cell.angle_alpha   90.00
_cell.angle_beta   90.00
_cell.angle_gamma   90.00
#
_symmetry.space_group_name_H-M   'P 1'
#
loop_
_entity.id
_entity.type
_entity.pdbx_description
1 polymer ?
#
loop_
_entity_poly.entity_id
_entity_poly.type
_entity_poly.pdbx_seq_one_letter_code
_entity_poly.pdbx_strand_id
1 'polypeptide(L)'
;MTINSVSPNPAINNQIQSNEVSSNTSLETNSFENYLAAETLPSIDTTKKPSVKELMDFTNMSFEDASSILYGVVGSNEDSRDWNKILTSSDVLKTAKEETAKMYNSYTAPLEEVVDETEENPVKKTIDVQEGNIKFLQTTQTNEELGVDVVSDSLYLAASNGLLLRSAGNTPKQILDSLDAFGFSVEPLKNLAQNEKIPENIRTLLNETISYSQSNTQSYSTLELLKNSLNLVDNSKTEE
;
A
#
# COMPACT_ATOMS: atom_id res chain seq x y z
N MET A 1 -77.98 -6.59 -44.42
CA MET A 1 -77.02 -5.87 -43.56
C MET A 1 -75.65 -6.30 -44.00
N THR A 2 -74.92 -5.40 -44.65
CA THR A 2 -73.76 -5.72 -45.46
C THR A 2 -72.51 -5.22 -44.75
N ILE A 3 -71.60 -6.16 -44.51
CA ILE A 3 -70.20 -6.04 -44.13
C ILE A 3 -69.49 -4.89 -44.86
N ASN A 4 -68.74 -4.07 -44.12
CA ASN A 4 -67.70 -3.22 -44.70
C ASN A 4 -66.47 -3.11 -43.79
N SER A 5 -65.35 -3.30 -44.48
CA SER A 5 -63.97 -3.51 -44.08
C SER A 5 -63.20 -2.19 -43.96
N VAL A 6 -62.13 -2.26 -43.15
CA VAL A 6 -61.15 -1.21 -42.90
C VAL A 6 -60.36 -0.87 -44.18
N SER A 7 -60.17 0.42 -44.43
CA SER A 7 -59.52 0.98 -45.63
C SER A 7 -57.98 1.12 -45.50
N PRO A 8 -57.25 1.24 -46.63
CA PRO A 8 -55.88 0.78 -46.78
C PRO A 8 -54.82 1.90 -46.87
N ASN A 9 -53.56 1.47 -46.73
CA ASN A 9 -52.33 2.16 -47.12
C ASN A 9 -52.18 2.21 -48.66
N PRO A 10 -51.42 3.17 -49.23
CA PRO A 10 -50.55 2.82 -50.34
C PRO A 10 -49.12 3.38 -50.23
N ALA A 11 -48.18 2.58 -50.73
CA ALA A 11 -46.75 2.82 -50.78
C ALA A 11 -46.29 3.34 -52.17
N ILE A 12 -45.24 4.19 -52.15
CA ILE A 12 -44.07 4.31 -53.04
C ILE A 12 -44.27 4.54 -54.55
N ASN A 13 -43.60 5.57 -55.10
CA ASN A 13 -42.94 5.43 -56.41
C ASN A 13 -41.63 6.25 -56.51
N ASN A 14 -40.56 5.58 -56.95
CA ASN A 14 -39.21 6.08 -57.26
C ASN A 14 -39.16 6.61 -58.71
N GLN A 15 -38.33 7.62 -59.03
CA GLN A 15 -37.34 7.57 -60.14
C GLN A 15 -36.45 8.84 -60.29
N ILE A 16 -35.17 8.68 -59.92
CA ILE A 16 -33.89 8.99 -60.60
C ILE A 16 -33.75 10.28 -61.46
N GLN A 17 -32.82 11.17 -61.08
CA GLN A 17 -31.90 11.82 -62.03
C GLN A 17 -30.53 12.15 -61.39
N SER A 18 -29.50 12.08 -62.22
CA SER A 18 -28.10 11.74 -61.93
C SER A 18 -27.18 12.95 -61.64
N ASN A 19 -26.13 12.68 -60.86
CA ASN A 19 -24.83 13.37 -60.68
C ASN A 19 -24.57 14.71 -61.40
N GLU A 20 -24.09 15.71 -60.64
CA GLU A 20 -22.78 16.29 -60.89
C GLU A 20 -21.97 16.41 -59.58
N VAL A 21 -20.75 15.88 -59.64
CA VAL A 21 -19.72 15.90 -58.61
C VAL A 21 -19.01 17.25 -58.70
N SER A 22 -18.96 18.00 -57.60
CA SER A 22 -17.94 19.03 -57.41
C SER A 22 -17.15 18.73 -56.15
N SER A 23 -15.92 18.29 -56.38
CA SER A 23 -14.93 17.87 -55.41
C SER A 23 -14.47 19.05 -54.57
N ASN A 24 -15.03 19.21 -53.37
CA ASN A 24 -14.36 19.93 -52.29
C ASN A 24 -13.84 18.89 -51.31
N THR A 25 -12.63 18.39 -51.56
CA THR A 25 -11.80 17.71 -50.58
C THR A 25 -11.40 18.70 -49.48
N SER A 26 -12.29 18.95 -48.53
CA SER A 26 -11.85 19.23 -47.17
C SER A 26 -11.68 17.87 -46.50
N LEU A 27 -10.43 17.47 -46.29
CA LEU A 27 -10.08 16.35 -45.44
C LEU A 27 -10.66 16.62 -44.06
N GLU A 28 -11.86 16.09 -43.79
CA GLU A 28 -12.24 15.74 -42.43
C GLU A 28 -11.26 14.66 -41.98
N THR A 29 -10.14 15.10 -41.41
CA THR A 29 -9.25 14.21 -40.67
C THR A 29 -10.04 13.71 -39.49
N ASN A 30 -10.48 12.46 -39.65
CA ASN A 30 -11.30 11.67 -38.75
C ASN A 30 -10.99 11.95 -37.28
N SER A 31 -12.06 12.13 -36.52
CA SER A 31 -12.15 12.34 -35.08
C SER A 31 -11.64 11.18 -34.21
N PHE A 32 -10.73 10.34 -34.72
CA PHE A 32 -10.08 9.28 -33.95
C PHE A 32 -8.68 9.69 -33.46
N GLU A 33 -7.94 10.47 -34.25
CA GLU A 33 -6.62 11.01 -33.86
C GLU A 33 -6.73 11.99 -32.68
N ASN A 34 -7.84 12.75 -32.60
CA ASN A 34 -8.13 13.61 -31.44
C ASN A 34 -8.49 12.84 -30.16
N TYR A 35 -8.91 11.57 -30.27
CA TYR A 35 -9.08 10.68 -29.11
C TYR A 35 -7.75 10.08 -28.65
N LEU A 36 -6.75 10.03 -29.53
CA LEU A 36 -5.41 9.49 -29.25
C LEU A 36 -4.41 10.56 -28.78
N ALA A 37 -4.66 11.85 -29.07
CA ALA A 37 -3.66 12.92 -28.94
C ALA A 37 -3.66 13.70 -27.60
N ALA A 38 -4.37 13.24 -26.58
CA ALA A 38 -4.27 13.83 -25.24
C ALA A 38 -4.64 12.82 -24.15
N GLU A 39 -3.82 11.79 -23.94
CA GLU A 39 -3.68 11.26 -22.58
C GLU A 39 -3.00 12.34 -21.72
N THR A 40 -3.75 13.38 -21.36
CA THR A 40 -3.37 14.22 -20.23
C THR A 40 -3.32 13.28 -19.04
N LEU A 41 -2.13 13.09 -18.47
CA LEU A 41 -1.96 12.36 -17.21
C LEU A 41 -3.07 12.79 -16.25
N PRO A 42 -3.80 11.84 -15.63
CA PRO A 42 -4.91 12.17 -14.76
C PRO A 42 -4.43 13.17 -13.70
N SER A 43 -5.05 14.35 -13.68
CA SER A 43 -4.69 15.39 -12.72
C SER A 43 -5.15 14.97 -11.33
N ILE A 44 -4.24 14.95 -10.36
CA ILE A 44 -4.55 14.65 -8.97
C ILE A 44 -4.53 15.93 -8.13
N ASP A 45 -5.50 16.07 -7.23
CA ASP A 45 -5.50 17.15 -6.23
C ASP A 45 -4.49 16.82 -5.13
N THR A 46 -3.30 17.43 -5.22
CA THR A 46 -2.19 17.16 -4.31
C THR A 46 -2.39 17.74 -2.91
N THR A 47 -3.46 18.50 -2.66
CA THR A 47 -3.70 19.15 -1.36
C THR A 47 -4.41 18.26 -0.36
N LYS A 48 -4.87 17.08 -0.78
CA LYS A 48 -5.65 16.15 0.04
C LYS A 48 -5.28 14.69 -0.21
N LYS A 49 -5.72 13.83 0.70
CA LYS A 49 -5.68 12.38 0.54
C LYS A 49 -6.49 11.95 -0.69
N PRO A 50 -5.90 11.22 -1.65
CA PRO A 50 -6.62 10.73 -2.81
C PRO A 50 -7.43 9.47 -2.48
N SER A 51 -8.38 9.13 -3.34
CA SER A 51 -8.98 7.79 -3.40
C SER A 51 -8.01 6.77 -4.02
N VAL A 52 -8.30 5.48 -3.83
CA VAL A 52 -7.50 4.39 -4.43
C VAL A 52 -7.44 4.53 -5.95
N LYS A 53 -8.58 4.83 -6.58
CA LYS A 53 -8.66 5.00 -8.04
C LYS A 53 -7.78 6.16 -8.51
N GLU A 54 -7.89 7.32 -7.86
CA GLU A 54 -7.06 8.49 -8.22
C GLU A 54 -5.57 8.20 -8.06
N LEU A 55 -5.17 7.53 -6.98
CA LEU A 55 -3.76 7.19 -6.74
C LEU A 55 -3.24 6.17 -7.78
N MET A 56 -4.03 5.14 -8.10
CA MET A 56 -3.67 4.15 -9.11
C MET A 56 -3.57 4.78 -10.50
N ASP A 57 -4.56 5.58 -10.90
CA ASP A 57 -4.55 6.26 -12.20
C ASP A 57 -3.35 7.21 -12.32
N PHE A 58 -2.99 7.91 -11.23
CA PHE A 58 -1.90 8.89 -11.20
C PHE A 58 -0.50 8.26 -11.22
N THR A 59 -0.33 7.07 -10.61
CA THR A 59 1.00 6.46 -10.41
C THR A 59 1.21 5.16 -11.18
N ASN A 60 0.14 4.62 -11.78
CA ASN A 60 0.09 3.28 -12.35
C ASN A 60 0.48 2.16 -11.35
N MET A 61 0.33 2.41 -10.03
CA MET A 61 0.61 1.41 -9.00
C MET A 61 -0.47 0.35 -8.89
N SER A 62 -0.13 -0.78 -8.25
CA SER A 62 -1.08 -1.85 -8.00
C SER A 62 -2.15 -1.42 -6.98
N PHE A 63 -3.30 -2.11 -7.00
CA PHE A 63 -4.33 -1.92 -5.96
C PHE A 63 -3.78 -2.23 -4.55
N GLU A 64 -2.91 -3.24 -4.43
CA GLU A 64 -2.32 -3.64 -3.16
C GLU A 64 -1.47 -2.52 -2.55
N ASP A 65 -0.59 -1.91 -3.35
CA ASP A 65 0.24 -0.78 -2.91
C ASP A 65 -0.61 0.44 -2.56
N ALA A 66 -1.56 0.79 -3.44
CA ALA A 66 -2.45 1.93 -3.23
C ALA A 66 -3.28 1.78 -1.96
N SER A 67 -3.88 0.60 -1.76
CA SER A 67 -4.68 0.28 -0.58
C SER A 67 -3.82 0.25 0.70
N SER A 68 -2.61 -0.31 0.62
CA SER A 68 -1.66 -0.36 1.74
C SER A 68 -1.29 1.06 2.21
N ILE A 69 -0.90 1.95 1.29
CA ILE A 69 -0.57 3.35 1.58
C ILE A 69 -1.78 4.08 2.17
N LEU A 70 -2.97 3.90 1.60
CA LEU A 70 -4.15 4.69 1.98
C LEU A 70 -4.80 4.22 3.27
N TYR A 71 -4.90 2.91 3.48
CA TYR A 71 -5.71 2.33 4.55
C TYR A 71 -4.95 1.31 5.38
N GLY A 72 -4.08 0.52 4.77
CA GLY A 72 -3.35 -0.55 5.47
C GLY A 72 -2.49 -0.02 6.61
N VAL A 73 -1.81 1.12 6.41
CA VAL A 73 -0.87 1.68 7.39
C VAL A 73 -1.46 2.77 8.28
N VAL A 74 -2.63 3.31 7.96
CA VAL A 74 -3.27 4.38 8.77
C VAL A 74 -4.37 3.80 9.65
N GLY A 75 -5.16 2.85 9.15
CA GLY A 75 -6.32 2.33 9.86
C GLY A 75 -7.32 3.44 10.20
N SER A 76 -7.75 3.48 11.47
CA SER A 76 -8.65 4.50 12.02
C SER A 76 -7.94 5.72 12.61
N ASN A 77 -6.60 5.78 12.53
CA ASN A 77 -5.83 6.89 13.07
C ASN A 77 -5.99 8.15 12.22
N GLU A 78 -5.78 9.32 12.82
CA GLU A 78 -5.73 10.58 12.08
C GLU A 78 -4.55 10.57 11.08
N ASP A 79 -4.84 10.86 9.81
CA ASP A 79 -3.85 10.87 8.74
C ASP A 79 -3.16 12.25 8.67
N SER A 80 -2.01 12.37 9.32
CA SER A 80 -1.22 13.62 9.38
C SER A 80 -0.08 13.68 8.35
N ARG A 81 -0.07 12.77 7.37
CA ARG A 81 0.98 12.69 6.35
C ARG A 81 0.87 13.84 5.35
N ASP A 82 2.03 14.30 4.86
CA ASP A 82 2.10 15.35 3.85
C ASP A 82 1.76 14.79 2.45
N TRP A 83 0.48 14.81 2.10
CA TRP A 83 0.00 14.33 0.79
C TRP A 83 0.54 15.11 -0.39
N ASN A 84 0.83 16.40 -0.22
CA ASN A 84 1.43 17.20 -1.29
C ASN A 84 2.85 16.70 -1.58
N LYS A 85 3.65 16.48 -0.54
CA LYS A 85 4.99 15.90 -0.67
C LYS A 85 4.95 14.48 -1.26
N ILE A 86 4.01 13.64 -0.81
CA ILE A 86 3.87 12.26 -1.33
C ILE A 86 3.56 12.28 -2.83
N LEU A 87 2.56 13.05 -3.26
CA LEU A 87 2.05 13.02 -4.63
C LEU A 87 2.91 13.80 -5.63
N THR A 88 3.79 14.69 -5.16
CA THR A 88 4.75 15.41 -6.02
C THR A 88 6.12 14.74 -6.10
N SER A 89 6.33 13.65 -5.34
CA SER A 89 7.59 12.91 -5.34
C SER A 89 7.78 12.06 -6.60
N SER A 90 9.04 11.80 -6.95
CA SER A 90 9.40 10.88 -8.03
C SER A 90 9.16 9.40 -7.69
N ASP A 91 9.02 9.09 -6.40
CA ASP A 91 8.75 7.75 -5.87
C ASP A 91 7.69 7.86 -4.78
N VAL A 92 6.43 7.77 -5.22
CA VAL A 92 5.25 7.96 -4.37
C VAL A 92 5.18 6.90 -3.27
N LEU A 93 5.51 5.65 -3.59
CA LEU A 93 5.46 4.55 -2.62
C LEU A 93 6.49 4.75 -1.50
N LYS A 94 7.75 5.04 -1.87
CA LYS A 94 8.81 5.29 -0.89
C LYS A 94 8.48 6.51 -0.03
N THR A 95 8.06 7.63 -0.64
CA THR A 95 7.76 8.86 0.09
C THR A 95 6.55 8.67 1.02
N ALA A 96 5.55 7.90 0.61
CA ALA A 96 4.41 7.55 1.46
C ALA A 96 4.83 6.74 2.70
N LYS A 97 5.76 5.79 2.55
CA LYS A 97 6.33 5.04 3.67
C LYS A 97 7.11 5.96 4.62
N GLU A 98 7.93 6.87 4.09
CA GLU A 98 8.68 7.85 4.90
C GLU A 98 7.75 8.77 5.71
N GLU A 99 6.71 9.33 5.11
CA GLU A 99 5.75 10.16 5.84
C GLU A 99 4.90 9.34 6.82
N THR A 100 4.64 8.06 6.54
CA THR A 100 3.98 7.15 7.49
C THR A 100 4.87 6.90 8.71
N ALA A 101 6.16 6.63 8.51
CA ALA A 101 7.11 6.46 9.59
C ALA A 101 7.20 7.72 10.45
N LYS A 102 7.30 8.90 9.82
CA LYS A 102 7.30 10.20 10.48
C LYS A 102 6.05 10.41 11.32
N MET A 103 4.86 10.15 10.79
CA MET A 103 3.59 10.25 11.50
C MET A 103 3.59 9.44 12.80
N TYR A 104 4.02 8.17 12.74
CA TYR A 104 4.01 7.31 13.92
C TYR A 104 5.17 7.53 14.88
N ASN A 105 6.27 8.13 14.43
CA ASN A 105 7.39 8.53 15.28
C ASN A 105 7.11 9.80 16.08
N SER A 106 6.15 10.62 15.64
CA SER A 106 5.68 11.80 16.34
C SER A 106 4.25 11.65 16.86
N TYR A 107 3.77 10.42 17.07
CA TYR A 107 2.39 10.17 17.47
C TYR A 107 2.20 10.54 18.95
N THR A 108 1.26 11.45 19.22
CA THR A 108 1.02 11.99 20.57
C THR A 108 -0.42 11.87 21.04
N ALA A 109 -1.30 11.20 20.28
CA ALA A 109 -2.67 11.00 20.73
C ALA A 109 -2.69 10.24 22.08
N PRO A 110 -3.61 10.53 23.00
CA PRO A 110 -3.73 9.79 24.24
C PRO A 110 -3.94 8.30 23.98
N LEU A 111 -3.28 7.44 24.78
CA LEU A 111 -3.65 6.03 24.81
C LEU A 111 -4.94 5.90 25.60
N GLU A 112 -5.98 5.37 24.97
CA GLU A 112 -7.09 4.80 25.73
C GLU A 112 -6.61 3.44 26.26
N GLU A 113 -6.40 3.35 27.57
CA GLU A 113 -6.02 2.10 28.22
C GLU A 113 -7.27 1.21 28.30
N VAL A 114 -7.38 0.24 27.40
CA VAL A 114 -8.55 -0.66 27.27
C VAL A 114 -8.41 -1.92 28.16
N VAL A 115 -7.39 -2.02 29.01
CA VAL A 115 -7.29 -3.18 29.90
C VAL A 115 -8.18 -2.94 31.11
N ASP A 116 -9.44 -3.34 30.99
CA ASP A 116 -10.32 -3.42 32.14
C ASP A 116 -9.93 -4.64 32.98
N GLU A 117 -9.04 -4.43 33.95
CA GLU A 117 -8.61 -5.46 34.90
C GLU A 117 -9.76 -5.96 35.82
N THR A 118 -10.98 -5.42 35.68
CA THR A 118 -12.15 -5.77 36.51
C THR A 118 -13.06 -6.84 35.89
N GLU A 119 -12.76 -7.34 34.68
CA GLU A 119 -13.50 -8.45 34.07
C GLU A 119 -13.31 -9.79 34.82
N GLU A 120 -14.24 -10.73 34.64
CA GLU A 120 -14.28 -12.03 35.36
C GLU A 120 -13.06 -12.92 35.04
N ASN A 121 -12.35 -12.66 33.94
CA ASN A 121 -11.12 -13.36 33.55
C ASN A 121 -10.21 -12.47 32.66
N PRO A 122 -9.50 -11.51 33.28
CA PRO A 122 -8.81 -10.46 32.53
C PRO A 122 -7.52 -10.98 31.90
N VAL A 123 -7.22 -10.49 30.69
CA VAL A 123 -5.90 -10.66 30.07
C VAL A 123 -4.90 -9.76 30.80
N LYS A 124 -3.90 -10.37 31.44
CA LYS A 124 -2.85 -9.65 32.18
C LYS A 124 -1.62 -9.47 31.31
N LYS A 125 -1.04 -8.28 31.29
CA LYS A 125 0.27 -8.03 30.65
C LYS A 125 1.38 -8.42 31.62
N THR A 126 2.25 -9.34 31.22
CA THR A 126 3.39 -9.77 32.04
C THR A 126 4.71 -9.15 31.58
N ILE A 127 4.85 -8.89 30.27
CA ILE A 127 6.00 -8.20 29.69
C ILE A 127 5.49 -7.21 28.65
N ASP A 128 5.84 -5.94 28.78
CA ASP A 128 5.60 -4.89 27.77
C ASP A 128 6.93 -4.16 27.55
N VAL A 129 7.57 -4.45 26.42
CA VAL A 129 8.88 -3.88 26.05
C VAL A 129 8.77 -3.33 24.64
N GLN A 130 9.15 -2.06 24.47
CA GLN A 130 9.17 -1.40 23.17
C GLN A 130 10.55 -0.81 22.89
N GLU A 131 11.02 -1.01 21.66
CA GLU A 131 12.19 -0.35 21.09
C GLU A 131 11.79 0.24 19.74
N GLY A 132 11.96 1.56 19.58
CA GLY A 132 11.47 2.26 18.40
C GLY A 132 9.99 1.97 18.14
N ASN A 133 9.67 1.53 16.93
CA ASN A 133 8.31 1.18 16.51
C ASN A 133 7.96 -0.30 16.64
N ILE A 134 8.70 -1.05 17.46
CA ILE A 134 8.50 -2.49 17.64
C ILE A 134 8.28 -2.77 19.12
N LYS A 135 7.17 -3.44 19.42
CA LYS A 135 6.77 -3.79 20.78
C LYS A 135 6.63 -5.30 20.92
N PHE A 136 7.27 -5.86 21.93
CA PHE A 136 7.00 -7.20 22.44
C PHE A 136 6.00 -7.12 23.59
N LEU A 137 4.93 -7.90 23.47
CA LEU A 137 3.92 -8.05 24.50
C LEU A 137 3.80 -9.54 24.86
N GLN A 138 4.01 -9.85 26.12
CA GLN A 138 3.61 -11.13 26.70
C GLN A 138 2.37 -10.91 27.56
N THR A 139 1.35 -11.72 27.33
CA THR A 139 0.13 -11.72 28.13
C THR A 139 -0.13 -13.10 28.73
N THR A 140 -0.89 -13.10 29.81
CA THR A 140 -1.39 -14.31 30.46
C THR A 140 -2.88 -14.19 30.71
N GLN A 141 -3.62 -15.24 30.41
CA GLN A 141 -5.04 -15.36 30.73
C GLN A 141 -5.31 -16.73 31.33
N THR A 142 -6.16 -16.81 32.35
CA THR A 142 -6.52 -18.08 32.96
C THR A 142 -7.48 -18.82 32.02
N ASN A 143 -7.14 -20.05 31.65
CA ASN A 143 -8.10 -20.94 31.03
C ASN A 143 -8.99 -21.54 32.12
N GLU A 144 -10.24 -21.10 32.20
CA GLU A 144 -11.19 -21.53 33.24
C GLU A 144 -11.52 -23.03 33.20
N GLU A 145 -11.53 -23.63 32.01
CA GLU A 145 -11.82 -25.07 31.85
C GLU A 145 -10.68 -25.95 32.37
N LEU A 146 -9.44 -25.50 32.17
CA LEU A 146 -8.24 -26.24 32.52
C LEU A 146 -7.62 -25.81 33.86
N GLY A 147 -8.01 -24.66 34.41
CA GLY A 147 -7.44 -24.08 35.62
C GLY A 147 -5.96 -23.70 35.49
N VAL A 148 -5.48 -23.42 34.27
CA VAL A 148 -4.08 -23.09 33.98
C VAL A 148 -3.96 -21.74 33.27
N ASP A 149 -2.89 -21.01 33.56
CA ASP A 149 -2.58 -19.77 32.86
C ASP A 149 -1.98 -20.06 31.48
N VAL A 150 -2.59 -19.48 30.44
CA VAL A 150 -2.11 -19.54 29.07
C VAL A 150 -1.29 -18.29 28.79
N VAL A 151 -0.02 -18.50 28.44
CA VAL A 151 0.91 -17.43 28.06
C VAL A 151 0.84 -17.21 26.55
N SER A 152 0.73 -15.95 26.11
CA SER A 152 0.79 -15.56 24.70
C SER A 152 1.93 -14.56 24.49
N ASP A 153 2.85 -14.90 23.60
CA ASP A 153 3.94 -14.04 23.14
C ASP A 153 3.57 -13.40 21.80
N SER A 154 3.73 -12.08 21.66
CA SER A 154 3.41 -11.40 20.41
C SER A 154 4.31 -10.20 20.13
N LEU A 155 4.70 -10.05 18.86
CA LEU A 155 5.39 -8.88 18.34
C LEU A 155 4.39 -8.01 17.59
N TYR A 156 4.40 -6.72 17.92
CA TYR A 156 3.57 -5.70 17.30
C TYR A 156 4.42 -4.57 16.75
N LEU A 157 3.93 -3.94 15.69
CA LEU A 157 4.34 -2.60 15.35
C LEU A 157 3.58 -1.62 16.25
N ALA A 158 4.29 -0.60 16.73
CA ALA A 158 3.77 0.38 17.66
C ALA A 158 4.17 1.81 17.27
N ALA A 159 3.31 2.77 17.57
CA ALA A 159 3.65 4.19 17.48
C ALA A 159 4.57 4.61 18.64
N SER A 160 5.14 5.82 18.56
CA SER A 160 6.06 6.36 19.56
C SER A 160 5.47 6.46 20.97
N ASN A 161 4.16 6.66 21.10
CA ASN A 161 3.46 6.68 22.38
C ASN A 161 3.11 5.28 22.91
N GLY A 162 3.38 4.21 22.15
CA GLY A 162 3.07 2.83 22.52
C GLY A 162 1.73 2.29 22.03
N LEU A 163 1.00 3.05 21.19
CA LEU A 163 -0.22 2.57 20.52
C LEU A 163 0.13 1.37 19.63
N LEU A 164 -0.58 0.25 19.80
CA LEU A 164 -0.45 -0.92 18.93
C LEU A 164 -1.06 -0.61 17.56
N LEU A 165 -0.30 -0.86 16.49
CA LEU A 165 -0.72 -0.59 15.11
C LEU A 165 -1.18 -1.86 14.40
N ARG A 166 -0.33 -2.89 14.39
CA ARG A 166 -0.65 -4.22 13.85
C ARG A 166 0.31 -5.27 14.40
N SER A 167 -0.03 -6.54 14.24
CA SER A 167 0.93 -7.63 14.44
C SER A 167 2.12 -7.47 13.47
N ALA A 168 3.33 -7.68 13.97
CA ALA A 168 4.53 -7.73 13.14
C ALA A 168 4.66 -9.09 12.41
N GLY A 169 3.91 -10.12 12.82
CA GLY A 169 4.05 -11.49 12.32
C GLY A 169 4.99 -12.36 13.15
N ASN A 170 5.15 -13.61 12.73
CA ASN A 170 5.87 -14.64 13.49
C ASN A 170 6.99 -15.32 12.67
N THR A 171 7.35 -14.76 11.52
CA THR A 171 8.47 -15.21 10.69
C THR A 171 9.33 -14.02 10.27
N PRO A 172 10.63 -14.22 9.98
CA PRO A 172 11.52 -13.17 9.49
C PRO A 172 10.94 -12.34 8.33
N LYS A 173 10.35 -13.00 7.33
CA LYS A 173 9.78 -12.33 6.17
C LYS A 173 8.59 -11.45 6.55
N GLN A 174 7.64 -11.96 7.33
CA GLN A 174 6.46 -11.20 7.74
C GLN A 174 6.83 -9.96 8.57
N ILE A 175 7.83 -10.09 9.44
CA ILE A 175 8.32 -8.97 10.25
C ILE A 175 8.92 -7.88 9.36
N LEU A 176 9.78 -8.26 8.40
CA LEU A 176 10.34 -7.28 7.47
C LEU A 176 9.30 -6.66 6.54
N ASP A 177 8.37 -7.45 5.99
CA ASP A 177 7.27 -6.95 5.15
C ASP A 177 6.42 -5.94 5.94
N SER A 178 6.15 -6.24 7.22
CA SER A 178 5.39 -5.35 8.10
C SER A 178 6.14 -4.05 8.37
N LEU A 179 7.44 -4.12 8.68
CA LEU A 179 8.27 -2.93 8.89
C LEU A 179 8.35 -2.07 7.63
N ASP A 180 8.59 -2.69 6.47
CA ASP A 180 8.66 -2.02 5.17
C ASP A 180 7.34 -1.32 4.82
N ALA A 181 6.19 -1.94 5.09
CA ALA A 181 4.90 -1.33 4.84
C ALA A 181 4.73 0.02 5.57
N PHE A 182 5.25 0.16 6.80
CA PHE A 182 5.22 1.43 7.54
C PHE A 182 6.43 2.33 7.31
N GLY A 183 7.45 1.88 6.57
CA GLY A 183 8.73 2.58 6.47
C GLY A 183 9.52 2.58 7.78
N PHE A 184 9.28 1.63 8.67
CA PHE A 184 9.98 1.52 9.94
C PHE A 184 11.38 0.91 9.80
N SER A 185 12.30 1.34 10.67
CA SER A 185 13.67 0.84 10.71
C SER A 185 13.73 -0.57 11.31
N VAL A 186 14.67 -1.38 10.81
CA VAL A 186 15.02 -2.69 11.38
C VAL A 186 15.96 -2.59 12.58
N GLU A 187 16.61 -1.44 12.79
CA GLU A 187 17.60 -1.26 13.87
C GLU A 187 17.08 -1.59 15.28
N PRO A 188 15.84 -1.24 15.67
CA PRO A 188 15.31 -1.57 16.99
C PRO A 188 15.22 -3.08 17.29
N LEU A 189 15.19 -3.94 16.26
CA LEU A 189 15.22 -5.39 16.44
C LEU A 189 16.47 -5.84 17.21
N LYS A 190 17.62 -5.16 17.01
CA LYS A 190 18.87 -5.49 17.69
C LYS A 190 18.74 -5.28 19.19
N ASN A 191 18.18 -4.16 19.62
CA ASN A 191 17.99 -3.86 21.04
C ASN A 191 17.00 -4.85 21.69
N LEU A 192 15.89 -5.16 21.02
CA LEU A 192 14.93 -6.16 21.51
C LEU A 192 15.57 -7.54 21.63
N ALA A 193 16.36 -7.96 20.64
CA ALA A 193 17.02 -9.26 20.65
C ALA A 193 18.03 -9.42 21.81
N GLN A 194 18.55 -8.32 22.36
CA GLN A 194 19.46 -8.33 23.52
C GLN A 194 18.72 -8.17 24.87
N ASN A 195 17.41 -7.95 24.86
CA ASN A 195 16.66 -7.73 26.09
C ASN A 195 16.36 -9.06 26.80
N GLU A 196 17.07 -9.32 27.90
CA GLU A 196 16.97 -10.58 28.65
C GLU A 196 15.57 -10.89 29.22
N LYS A 197 14.70 -9.87 29.33
CA LYS A 197 13.30 -10.07 29.74
C LYS A 197 12.48 -10.80 28.67
N ILE A 198 12.81 -10.63 27.39
CA ILE A 198 12.09 -11.24 26.28
C ILE A 198 12.45 -12.73 26.19
N PRO A 199 11.49 -13.66 26.03
CA PRO A 199 11.76 -15.10 25.92
C PRO A 199 12.76 -15.47 24.81
N GLU A 200 13.56 -16.52 25.03
CA GLU A 200 14.65 -16.94 24.13
C GLU A 200 14.20 -17.28 22.71
N ASN A 201 13.02 -17.90 22.56
CA ASN A 201 12.41 -18.18 21.25
C ASN A 201 12.14 -16.88 20.47
N ILE A 202 11.70 -15.83 21.15
CA ILE A 202 11.44 -14.53 20.51
C ILE A 202 12.76 -13.82 20.20
N ARG A 203 13.74 -13.84 21.11
CA ARG A 203 15.09 -13.30 20.81
C ARG A 203 15.74 -14.01 19.61
N THR A 204 15.57 -15.33 19.49
CA THR A 204 16.03 -16.12 18.33
C THR A 204 15.36 -15.65 17.05
N LEU A 205 14.03 -15.53 17.03
CA LEU A 205 13.27 -15.00 15.88
C LEU A 205 13.75 -13.61 15.47
N LEU A 206 14.02 -12.72 16.42
CA LEU A 206 14.53 -11.37 16.15
C LEU A 206 15.94 -11.42 15.50
N ASN A 207 16.84 -12.26 16.01
CA ASN A 207 18.18 -12.46 15.43
C ASN A 207 18.14 -13.08 14.02
N GLU A 208 17.24 -14.04 13.78
CA GLU A 208 16.98 -14.60 12.45
C GLU A 208 16.46 -13.52 11.49
N THR A 209 15.57 -12.65 11.96
CA THR A 209 15.03 -11.52 11.18
C THR A 209 16.12 -10.53 10.79
N ILE A 210 17.01 -10.18 11.72
CA ILE A 210 18.16 -9.32 11.46
C ILE A 210 19.06 -9.95 10.39
N SER A 211 19.37 -11.24 10.51
CA SER A 211 20.21 -11.97 9.56
C SER A 211 19.57 -12.05 8.17
N TYR A 212 18.26 -12.30 8.11
CA TYR A 212 17.47 -12.34 6.89
C TYR A 212 17.44 -10.98 6.17
N SER A 213 17.38 -9.86 6.92
CA SER A 213 17.43 -8.52 6.31
C SER A 213 18.74 -8.27 5.57
N GLN A 214 19.86 -8.69 6.13
CA GLN A 214 21.21 -8.45 5.59
C GLN A 214 21.47 -9.27 4.32
N SER A 215 21.00 -10.52 4.26
CA SER A 215 21.16 -11.37 3.07
C SER A 215 20.31 -10.89 1.88
N ASN A 216 19.14 -10.31 2.16
CA ASN A 216 18.28 -9.76 1.12
C ASN A 216 18.87 -8.48 0.53
N THR A 217 19.45 -7.59 1.34
CA THR A 217 20.12 -6.36 0.85
C THR A 217 21.30 -6.66 -0.09
N GLN A 218 22.08 -7.72 0.19
CA GLN A 218 23.17 -8.16 -0.68
C GLN A 218 22.67 -8.62 -2.05
N SER A 219 21.52 -9.28 -2.11
CA SER A 219 20.92 -9.76 -3.35
C SER A 219 20.47 -8.60 -4.25
N TYR A 220 19.83 -7.56 -3.68
CA TYR A 220 19.43 -6.36 -4.44
C TYR A 220 20.62 -5.53 -4.91
N SER A 221 21.66 -5.36 -4.09
CA SER A 221 22.89 -4.67 -4.51
C SER A 221 23.53 -5.35 -5.72
N THR A 222 23.53 -6.69 -5.76
CA THR A 222 24.08 -7.46 -6.88
C THR A 222 23.26 -7.28 -8.16
N LEU A 223 21.91 -7.24 -8.05
CA LEU A 223 21.03 -7.01 -9.20
C LEU A 223 21.15 -5.59 -9.76
N GLU A 224 21.26 -4.56 -8.91
CA GLU A 224 21.46 -3.18 -9.35
C GLU A 224 22.84 -2.99 -10.01
N LEU A 225 23.88 -3.63 -9.48
CA LEU A 225 25.18 -3.70 -10.15
C LEU A 225 25.09 -4.39 -11.52
N LEU A 226 24.32 -5.48 -11.63
CA LEU A 226 24.12 -6.18 -12.90
C LEU A 226 23.37 -5.32 -13.94
N LYS A 227 22.30 -4.63 -13.52
CA LYS A 227 21.54 -3.71 -14.39
C LYS A 227 22.38 -2.54 -14.87
N ASN A 228 23.19 -1.94 -13.99
CA ASN A 228 24.13 -0.89 -14.37
C ASN A 228 25.23 -1.40 -15.31
N SER A 229 25.67 -2.65 -15.13
CA SER A 229 26.64 -3.29 -16.03
C SER A 229 26.05 -3.51 -17.41
N LEU A 230 24.76 -3.86 -17.52
CA LEU A 230 24.07 -4.06 -18.80
C LEU A 230 23.78 -2.75 -19.53
N ASN A 231 23.47 -1.67 -18.82
CA ASN A 231 23.27 -0.34 -19.40
C ASN A 231 24.56 0.33 -19.93
N LEU A 232 25.73 -0.19 -19.58
CA LEU A 232 27.04 0.29 -20.08
C LEU A 232 27.50 -0.43 -21.35
N VAL A 233 26.75 -1.44 -21.85
CA VAL A 233 27.19 -2.25 -23.01
C VAL A 233 26.84 -1.64 -24.37
N ASP A 234 25.98 -0.61 -24.44
CA ASP A 234 25.47 -0.09 -25.73
C ASP A 234 26.06 1.26 -26.16
N ASN A 235 27.35 1.48 -25.95
CA ASN A 235 28.05 2.61 -26.57
C ASN A 235 29.57 2.39 -26.71
N SER A 236 29.97 1.37 -27.47
CA SER A 236 31.22 1.49 -28.22
C SER A 236 31.25 0.56 -29.44
N LYS A 237 31.57 1.17 -30.59
CA LYS A 237 31.85 0.59 -31.93
C LYS A 237 30.59 0.46 -32.81
N THR A 238 30.52 1.12 -33.96
CA THR A 238 31.58 1.17 -34.98
C THR A 238 31.46 2.45 -35.82
N GLU A 239 32.44 3.35 -35.70
CA GLU A 239 32.87 4.19 -36.82
C GLU A 239 33.96 3.40 -37.55
N GLU A 240 33.72 3.07 -38.82
CA GLU A 240 34.70 3.03 -39.90
C GLU A 240 33.98 3.04 -41.25
#